data_AF-A0A0B2X3N9-F1
#
_entry.id   AF-A0A0B2X3N9-F1
#
_cell.length_a   1.000
_cell.length_b   1.000
_cell.length_c   1.000
_cell.angle_alpha   90.00
_cell.angle_beta   90.00
_cell.angle_gamma   90.00
#
_symmetry.space_group_name_H-M   'P 1'
#
loop_
_entity.id
_entity.type
_entity.pdbx_description
1 polymer ?
#
loop_
_entity_poly.entity_id
_entity_poly.type
_entity_poly.pdbx_seq_one_letter_code
_entity_poly.pdbx_strand_id
1 'polypeptide(L)'
;MFASRLVTRNASRFAAQLRAPAQRRLASNLTENEFIKERQHIKEHAKETTELWKKISIYGVVPCLVLAGANAWYLWREHWEHWSHMPPLEERTEYPYQNIRTKNFQWGDGDKTLFWNESVNYHNKDKAA
;
A
#
# COMPACT_ATOMS: atom_id res chain seq x y z
N MET A 1 -28.37 78.21 -52.98
CA MET A 1 -26.99 77.65 -53.00
C MET A 1 -26.60 77.35 -51.56
N PHE A 2 -25.96 76.19 -51.32
CA PHE A 2 -25.42 75.68 -50.04
C PHE A 2 -26.49 75.19 -49.03
N ALA A 3 -26.41 74.01 -48.40
CA ALA A 3 -25.33 73.06 -48.24
C ALA A 3 -25.87 71.63 -48.01
N SER A 4 -25.67 70.79 -49.02
CA SER A 4 -25.65 69.34 -48.92
C SER A 4 -24.35 68.92 -48.21
N ARG A 5 -24.33 68.76 -46.88
CA ARG A 5 -23.12 68.26 -46.18
C ARG A 5 -23.27 67.83 -44.69
N LEU A 6 -24.42 67.34 -44.24
CA LEU A 6 -24.59 66.95 -42.83
C LEU A 6 -25.09 65.50 -42.57
N VAL A 7 -25.22 64.65 -43.59
CA VAL A 7 -25.80 63.30 -43.41
C VAL A 7 -24.75 62.21 -43.10
N THR A 8 -23.46 62.47 -43.27
CA THR A 8 -22.45 61.39 -43.30
C THR A 8 -21.74 61.05 -41.98
N ARG A 9 -21.97 61.75 -40.85
CA ARG A 9 -21.20 61.50 -39.61
C ARG A 9 -21.85 60.60 -38.55
N ASN A 10 -23.15 60.31 -38.63
CA ASN A 10 -23.84 59.50 -37.60
C ASN A 10 -24.23 58.07 -38.02
N ALA A 11 -24.07 57.69 -39.30
CA ALA A 11 -24.42 56.36 -39.78
C ALA A 11 -23.47 55.24 -39.29
N SER A 12 -22.26 55.58 -38.85
CA SER A 12 -21.22 54.60 -38.48
C SER A 12 -21.44 53.95 -37.11
N ARG A 13 -22.12 54.62 -36.17
CA ARG A 13 -22.37 54.06 -34.83
C ARG A 13 -23.53 53.07 -34.80
N PHE A 14 -24.55 53.28 -35.63
CA PHE A 14 -25.70 52.37 -35.74
C PHE A 14 -25.33 51.04 -36.40
N ALA A 15 -24.47 51.08 -37.43
CA ALA A 15 -23.97 49.87 -38.11
C ALA A 15 -23.01 49.03 -37.24
N ALA A 16 -22.31 49.65 -36.28
CA ALA A 16 -21.41 48.95 -35.35
C ALA A 16 -22.18 48.19 -34.25
N GLN A 17 -23.32 48.70 -33.79
CA GLN A 17 -24.18 48.00 -32.82
C GLN A 17 -24.90 46.78 -33.43
N LEU A 18 -25.20 46.80 -34.74
CA LEU A 18 -25.77 45.66 -35.48
C LEU A 18 -24.76 44.54 -35.78
N ARG A 19 -23.46 44.79 -35.54
CA ARG A 19 -22.34 43.85 -35.73
C ARG A 19 -21.67 43.44 -34.40
N ALA A 20 -22.36 43.55 -33.26
CA ALA A 20 -21.90 42.85 -32.09
C ALA A 20 -21.98 41.33 -32.39
N PRO A 21 -20.85 40.58 -32.43
CA PRO A 21 -20.96 39.14 -32.53
C PRO A 21 -21.71 38.70 -31.27
N ALA A 22 -22.92 38.16 -31.45
CA ALA A 22 -23.62 37.49 -30.38
C ALA A 22 -22.64 36.45 -29.84
N GLN A 23 -22.08 36.73 -28.66
CA GLN A 23 -21.12 35.86 -28.00
C GLN A 23 -21.92 34.60 -27.69
N ARG A 24 -21.86 33.63 -28.60
CA ARG A 24 -22.49 32.32 -28.43
C ARG A 24 -21.79 31.71 -27.23
N ARG A 25 -22.34 31.95 -26.04
CA ARG A 25 -22.15 31.08 -24.90
C ARG A 25 -22.85 29.80 -25.28
N LEU A 26 -22.15 28.98 -26.08
CA LEU A 26 -22.50 27.60 -26.33
C LEU A 26 -22.71 27.01 -24.94
N ALA A 27 -23.96 26.62 -24.67
CA ALA A 27 -24.45 26.36 -23.35
C ALA A 27 -23.53 25.37 -22.62
N SER A 28 -22.85 25.84 -21.57
CA SER A 28 -22.07 24.99 -20.66
C SER A 28 -22.94 24.14 -19.73
N ASN A 29 -24.28 24.13 -19.94
CA ASN A 29 -25.26 23.63 -18.97
C ASN A 29 -26.29 22.66 -19.58
N LEU A 30 -26.06 22.11 -20.79
CA LEU A 30 -27.01 21.19 -21.43
C LEU A 30 -26.75 19.71 -21.14
N THR A 31 -25.59 19.37 -20.57
CA THR A 31 -25.36 18.09 -19.92
C THR A 31 -25.17 18.38 -18.44
N GLU A 32 -25.93 17.72 -17.55
CA GLU A 32 -25.53 17.67 -16.14
C GLU A 32 -24.06 17.26 -16.08
N ASN A 33 -23.21 18.02 -15.38
CA ASN A 33 -21.76 17.85 -15.31
C ASN A 33 -21.38 16.36 -15.18
N GLU A 34 -21.04 15.70 -16.30
CA GLU A 34 -20.81 14.25 -16.37
C GLU A 34 -19.71 13.82 -15.40
N PHE A 35 -18.70 14.68 -15.24
CA PHE A 35 -17.63 14.55 -14.25
C PHE A 35 -18.14 14.47 -12.80
N ILE A 36 -19.18 15.25 -12.44
CA ILE A 36 -19.75 15.21 -11.08
C ILE A 36 -20.52 13.90 -10.87
N LYS A 37 -21.26 13.45 -11.89
CA LYS A 37 -21.97 12.16 -11.86
C LYS A 37 -21.02 10.98 -11.75
N GLU A 38 -19.95 10.98 -12.54
CA GLU A 38 -18.92 9.94 -12.50
C GLU A 38 -18.26 9.88 -11.12
N ARG A 39 -17.93 11.03 -10.52
CA ARG A 39 -17.40 11.08 -9.16
C ARG A 39 -18.36 10.56 -8.11
N GLN A 40 -19.65 10.87 -8.23
CA GLN A 40 -20.67 10.33 -7.32
C GLN A 40 -20.78 8.81 -7.46
N HIS A 41 -20.82 8.30 -8.69
CA HIS A 41 -20.84 6.87 -8.97
C HIS A 41 -19.61 6.14 -8.43
N ILE A 42 -18.40 6.70 -8.62
CA ILE A 42 -17.17 6.15 -8.03
C ILE A 42 -17.24 6.14 -6.51
N LYS A 43 -17.77 7.20 -5.89
CA LYS A 43 -17.90 7.28 -4.43
C LYS A 43 -18.88 6.25 -3.88
N GLU A 44 -19.99 6.01 -4.57
CA GLU A 44 -20.98 4.98 -4.22
C GLU A 44 -20.39 3.58 -4.37
N HIS A 45 -19.76 3.29 -5.51
CA HIS A 45 -19.09 2.01 -5.74
C HIS A 45 -17.97 1.74 -4.72
N ALA A 46 -17.18 2.76 -4.36
CA ALA A 46 -16.13 2.65 -3.34
C ALA A 46 -16.71 2.37 -1.95
N LYS A 47 -17.87 2.96 -1.61
CA LYS A 47 -18.55 2.70 -0.35
C LYS A 47 -18.97 1.23 -0.24
N GLU A 48 -19.61 0.70 -1.27
CA GLU A 48 -20.04 -0.71 -1.32
C GLU A 48 -18.86 -1.67 -1.28
N THR A 49 -17.83 -1.40 -2.08
CA THR A 49 -16.60 -2.20 -2.13
C THR A 49 -15.89 -2.21 -0.78
N THR A 50 -15.80 -1.06 -0.11
CA THR A 50 -15.20 -0.95 1.23
C THR A 50 -15.97 -1.76 2.26
N GLU A 51 -17.31 -1.70 2.21
CA GLU A 51 -18.15 -2.48 3.12
C GLU A 51 -17.99 -4.00 2.88
N LEU A 52 -17.93 -4.43 1.62
CA LEU A 52 -17.68 -5.81 1.25
C LEU A 52 -16.34 -6.30 1.81
N TRP A 53 -15.25 -5.59 1.55
CA TRP A 53 -13.92 -5.97 2.04
C TRP A 53 -13.82 -5.95 3.56
N LYS A 54 -14.48 -4.99 4.23
CA LYS A 54 -14.56 -4.98 5.70
C LYS A 54 -15.22 -6.26 6.22
N LYS A 55 -16.31 -6.71 5.59
CA LYS A 55 -17.00 -7.94 5.97
C LYS A 55 -16.12 -9.17 5.72
N ILE A 56 -15.45 -9.26 4.58
CA ILE A 56 -14.54 -10.39 4.29
C ILE A 56 -13.37 -10.41 5.28
N SER A 57 -12.77 -9.27 5.59
CA SER A 57 -11.67 -9.18 6.56
C SER A 57 -12.11 -9.62 7.96
N ILE A 58 -13.29 -9.22 8.41
CA ILE A 58 -13.77 -9.57 9.76
C ILE A 58 -14.31 -11.01 9.80
N TYR A 59 -15.14 -11.41 8.85
CA TYR A 59 -15.87 -12.67 8.92
C TYR A 59 -15.18 -13.82 8.18
N GLY A 60 -14.27 -13.54 7.24
CA GLY A 60 -13.46 -14.54 6.56
C GLY A 60 -12.08 -14.66 7.20
N VAL A 61 -11.33 -13.56 7.26
CA VAL A 61 -9.92 -13.61 7.69
C VAL A 61 -9.79 -13.91 9.18
N VAL A 62 -10.60 -13.32 10.07
CA VAL A 62 -10.48 -13.57 11.51
C VAL A 62 -10.68 -15.06 11.86
N PRO A 63 -11.75 -15.76 11.40
CA PRO A 63 -11.86 -17.20 11.66
C PRO A 63 -10.70 -18.02 11.10
N CYS A 64 -10.23 -17.71 9.89
CA CYS A 64 -9.07 -18.37 9.31
C CYS A 64 -7.81 -18.19 10.17
N LEU A 65 -7.56 -16.98 10.69
CA LEU A 65 -6.44 -16.70 11.58
C LEU A 65 -6.57 -17.43 12.93
N VAL A 66 -7.78 -17.55 13.47
CA VAL A 66 -8.01 -18.32 14.71
C VAL A 66 -7.66 -19.79 14.48
N LEU A 67 -8.13 -20.39 13.38
CA LEU A 67 -7.84 -21.80 13.07
C LEU A 67 -6.35 -22.02 12.80
N ALA A 68 -5.72 -21.16 11.99
CA ALA A 68 -4.29 -21.23 11.72
C ALA A 68 -3.46 -21.00 12.99
N GLY A 69 -3.86 -20.06 13.84
CA GLY A 69 -3.21 -19.79 15.12
C GLY A 69 -3.30 -20.96 16.09
N ALA A 70 -4.46 -21.63 16.17
CA ALA A 70 -4.62 -22.84 16.98
C ALA A 70 -3.73 -23.99 16.48
N ASN A 71 -3.65 -24.18 15.16
CA ASN A 71 -2.76 -25.20 14.57
C ASN A 71 -1.28 -24.87 14.82
N ALA A 72 -0.86 -23.62 14.60
CA ALA A 72 0.50 -23.19 14.86
C ALA A 72 0.88 -23.34 16.35
N TRP A 73 -0.05 -23.05 17.27
CA TRP A 73 0.15 -23.25 18.70
C TRP A 73 0.33 -24.73 19.05
N TYR A 74 -0.45 -25.62 18.44
CA TYR A 74 -0.32 -27.06 18.62
C TYR A 74 1.07 -27.55 18.18
N LEU A 75 1.49 -27.20 16.97
CA LEU A 75 2.81 -27.55 16.43
C LEU A 75 3.95 -26.95 17.26
N TRP A 76 3.78 -25.72 17.77
CA TRP A 76 4.76 -25.07 18.63
C TRP A 76 4.97 -25.84 19.94
N ARG A 77 3.89 -26.35 20.55
CA ARG A 77 4.02 -27.20 21.76
C ARG A 77 4.72 -28.51 21.47
N GLU A 78 4.33 -29.20 20.39
CA GLU A 78 5.00 -30.45 19.98
C GLU A 78 6.49 -30.23 19.69
N HIS A 79 6.84 -29.11 19.04
CA HIS A 79 8.22 -28.77 18.78
C HIS A 79 9.05 -28.64 20.07
N TRP A 80 8.52 -27.94 21.08
CA TRP A 80 9.22 -27.78 22.36
C TRP A 80 9.25 -29.05 23.20
N GLU A 81 8.21 -29.87 23.11
CA GLU A 81 8.21 -31.20 23.72
C GLU A 81 9.27 -32.10 23.06
N HIS A 82 9.41 -32.08 21.74
CA HIS A 82 10.52 -32.79 21.08
C HIS A 82 11.88 -32.21 21.48
N TRP A 83 11.98 -30.88 21.56
CA TRP A 83 13.21 -30.19 21.92
C TRP A 83 13.68 -30.56 23.34
N SER A 84 12.78 -30.70 24.31
CA SER A 84 13.13 -31.06 25.70
C SER A 84 13.67 -32.48 25.85
N HIS A 85 13.39 -33.37 24.89
CA HIS A 85 13.93 -34.73 24.86
C HIS A 85 15.25 -34.84 24.09
N MET A 86 15.72 -33.77 23.43
CA MET A 86 17.01 -33.81 22.75
C MET A 86 18.19 -33.69 23.73
N PRO A 87 19.36 -34.26 23.37
CA PRO A 87 20.57 -34.08 24.16
C PRO A 87 20.92 -32.60 24.36
N PRO A 88 21.59 -32.24 25.48
CA PRO A 88 22.11 -30.91 25.71
C PRO A 88 22.90 -30.40 24.51
N LEU A 89 22.81 -29.10 24.21
CA LEU A 89 23.45 -28.50 23.04
C LEU A 89 24.96 -28.74 22.98
N GLU A 90 25.61 -28.75 24.14
CA GLU A 90 27.06 -29.00 24.26
C GLU A 90 27.43 -30.43 23.84
N GLU A 91 26.54 -31.40 23.97
CA GLU A 91 26.79 -32.80 23.62
C GLU A 91 26.51 -33.10 22.14
N ARG A 92 25.81 -32.20 21.45
CA ARG A 92 25.45 -32.38 20.04
C ARG A 92 26.69 -32.22 19.15
N THR A 93 26.81 -33.10 18.16
CA THR A 93 27.92 -33.04 17.20
C THR A 93 27.78 -31.80 16.32
N GLU A 94 28.78 -30.92 16.40
CA GLU A 94 28.94 -29.79 15.50
C GLU A 94 29.82 -30.23 14.32
N TYR A 95 29.33 -30.04 13.09
CA TYR A 95 30.08 -30.42 11.90
C TYR A 95 30.92 -29.26 11.37
N PRO A 96 32.04 -29.51 10.66
CA PRO A 96 32.95 -28.44 10.18
C PRO A 96 32.32 -27.40 9.25
N TYR A 97 31.21 -27.75 8.60
CA TYR A 97 30.47 -26.83 7.73
C TYR A 97 29.45 -25.96 8.47
N GLN A 98 29.20 -26.25 9.76
CA GLN A 98 28.30 -25.46 10.62
C GLN A 98 29.10 -24.36 11.30
N ASN A 99 28.40 -23.26 11.66
CA ASN A 99 28.97 -22.11 12.38
C ASN A 99 30.32 -21.58 11.86
N ILE A 100 30.60 -21.70 10.55
CA ILE A 100 31.83 -21.16 9.97
C ILE A 100 31.90 -19.64 10.21
N ARG A 101 33.07 -19.18 10.67
CA ARG A 101 33.42 -17.75 10.80
C ARG A 101 34.76 -17.49 10.12
N THR A 102 34.72 -16.93 8.91
CA THR A 102 35.94 -16.48 8.21
C THR A 102 36.43 -15.12 8.71
N LYS A 103 35.50 -14.29 9.20
CA LYS A 103 35.73 -13.03 9.88
C LYS A 103 34.69 -12.87 10.97
N ASN A 104 35.11 -12.36 12.13
CA ASN A 104 34.20 -12.07 13.23
C ASN A 104 33.17 -11.01 12.82
N PHE A 105 31.97 -11.13 13.39
CA PHE A 105 30.97 -10.07 13.29
C PHE A 105 31.47 -8.77 13.94
N GLN A 106 30.92 -7.65 13.50
CA GLN A 106 31.37 -6.31 13.92
C GLN A 106 30.72 -5.84 15.24
N TRP A 107 30.00 -6.73 15.93
CA TRP A 107 29.27 -6.42 17.16
C TRP A 107 29.40 -7.56 18.19
N GLY A 108 29.06 -7.23 19.43
CA GLY A 108 29.06 -8.20 20.53
C GLY A 108 30.43 -8.85 20.73
N ASP A 109 30.43 -10.17 20.86
CA ASP A 109 31.62 -11.02 20.97
C ASP A 109 32.22 -11.43 19.61
N GLY A 110 31.63 -10.95 18.50
CA GLY A 110 32.04 -11.24 17.15
C GLY A 110 31.63 -12.62 16.63
N ASP A 111 30.86 -13.39 17.38
CA ASP A 111 30.56 -14.79 17.07
C ASP A 111 29.06 -15.08 16.90
N LYS A 112 28.24 -14.41 17.71
CA LYS A 112 26.79 -14.55 17.73
C LYS A 112 26.12 -13.67 16.67
N THR A 113 25.16 -14.26 15.96
CA THR A 113 24.32 -13.55 14.99
C THR A 113 23.32 -12.62 15.69
N LEU A 114 22.66 -11.74 14.94
CA LEU A 114 21.66 -10.82 15.49
C LEU A 114 20.45 -11.54 16.12
N PHE A 115 20.13 -12.74 15.62
CA PHE A 115 19.03 -13.58 16.09
C PHE A 115 19.54 -14.83 16.82
N TRP A 116 20.73 -14.75 17.41
CA TRP A 116 21.29 -15.86 18.18
C TRP A 116 20.48 -16.09 19.45
N ASN A 117 20.09 -17.34 19.68
CA ASN A 117 19.42 -17.75 20.91
C ASN A 117 20.20 -18.89 21.57
N GLU A 118 20.76 -18.63 22.75
CA GLU A 118 21.57 -19.58 23.53
C GLU A 118 20.80 -20.86 23.92
N SER A 119 19.46 -20.83 23.92
CA SER A 119 18.66 -22.02 24.21
C SER A 119 18.58 -23.02 23.05
N VAL A 120 18.94 -22.61 21.83
CA VAL A 120 18.86 -23.44 20.62
C VAL A 120 20.12 -23.38 19.74
N ASN A 121 21.00 -22.42 19.99
CA ASN A 121 22.23 -22.20 19.25
C ASN A 121 23.42 -22.33 20.20
N TYR A 122 24.40 -23.11 19.75
CA TYR A 122 25.66 -23.33 20.43
C TYR A 122 26.76 -23.36 19.38
N HIS A 123 27.91 -22.78 19.70
CA HIS A 123 29.10 -22.82 18.86
C HIS A 123 30.29 -23.12 19.75
N ASN A 124 31.00 -24.21 19.45
CA ASN A 124 32.23 -24.56 20.13
C ASN A 124 33.40 -24.42 19.17
N LYS A 125 34.21 -23.39 19.42
CA LYS A 125 35.37 -23.03 18.59
C LYS A 125 36.47 -24.10 18.59
N ASP A 126 36.50 -24.94 19.63
CA ASP A 126 37.53 -25.96 19.83
C ASP A 126 37.06 -27.37 19.41
N LYS A 127 35.76 -27.55 19.14
CA LYS A 127 35.20 -28.78 18.56
C LYS A 127 35.38 -28.79 17.05
N ALA A 128 36.62 -28.96 16.62
CA ALA A 128 36.88 -29.47 15.29
C ALA A 128 36.67 -31.00 15.33
N ALA A 129 35.60 -31.48 14.70
CA ALA A 129 35.49 -32.88 14.30
C ALA A 129 36.39 -33.16 13.09
#